data_AF-A0A4S0FYE5-F1
#
_entry.id   AF-A0A4S0FYE5-F1
#
_cell.length_a   1.000
_cell.length_b   1.000
_cell.length_c   1.000
_cell.angle_alpha   90.00
_cell.angle_beta   90.00
_cell.angle_gamma   90.00
#
_symmetry.space_group_name_H-M   'P 1'
#
loop_
_entity.id
_entity.type
_entity.pdbx_description
1 polymer ?
#
loop_
_entity_poly.entity_id
_entity_poly.type
_entity_poly.pdbx_seq_one_letter_code
_entity_poly.pdbx_strand_id
1 'polypeptide(L)'
;PLDLPDFARIGDGDFGPVFDAALKAHEAEIDAIAGNSETPTIENTLAALELAGEPLDHVSSIFWCRAGAHTNEDIQALERDISPKMSRHFSAISMNEKLFARIDDLYQRRESLKLDAETLRV
;
A
#
# COMPACT_ATOMS: atom_id res chain seq x y z
N PRO A 1 -0.58 -20.34 -13.43
CA PRO A 1 -1.89 -20.79 -12.90
C PRO A 1 -2.25 -19.97 -11.66
N LEU A 2 -3.37 -19.23 -11.72
CA LEU A 2 -3.87 -18.33 -10.66
C LEU A 2 -2.90 -17.26 -10.16
N ASP A 3 -1.85 -16.92 -10.93
CA ASP A 3 -0.79 -15.96 -10.57
C ASP A 3 -0.21 -16.13 -9.15
N LEU A 4 -0.15 -17.39 -8.70
CA LEU A 4 0.42 -17.72 -7.39
C LEU A 4 1.95 -17.58 -7.40
N PRO A 5 2.54 -17.15 -6.27
CA PRO A 5 3.99 -17.08 -6.12
C PRO A 5 4.65 -18.45 -6.31
N ASP A 6 5.70 -18.50 -7.13
CA ASP A 6 6.59 -19.66 -7.22
C ASP A 6 7.59 -19.61 -6.07
N PHE A 7 7.18 -20.12 -4.90
CA PHE A 7 7.99 -20.10 -3.67
C PHE A 7 9.35 -20.80 -3.81
N ALA A 8 9.51 -21.72 -4.78
CA ALA A 8 10.80 -22.38 -5.03
C ALA A 8 11.85 -21.43 -5.63
N ARG A 9 11.42 -20.28 -6.15
CA ARG A 9 12.28 -19.26 -6.77
C ARG A 9 12.53 -18.04 -5.88
N ILE A 10 12.03 -18.05 -4.64
CA ILE A 10 12.13 -16.93 -3.70
C ILE A 10 13.06 -17.33 -2.56
N GLY A 11 14.23 -16.68 -2.52
CA GLY A 11 15.19 -16.80 -1.42
C GLY A 11 14.91 -15.75 -0.33
N ASP A 12 15.36 -16.04 0.89
CA ASP A 12 15.16 -15.12 2.03
C ASP A 12 15.85 -13.76 1.78
N GLY A 13 17.01 -13.77 1.10
CA GLY A 13 17.74 -12.55 0.74
C GLY A 13 17.05 -11.65 -0.30
N ASP A 14 16.03 -12.15 -1.00
CA ASP A 14 15.33 -11.37 -2.03
C ASP A 14 14.38 -10.34 -1.44
N PHE A 15 13.85 -10.58 -0.23
CA PHE A 15 12.81 -9.74 0.37
C PHE A 15 13.27 -8.31 0.63
N GLY A 16 14.44 -8.12 1.22
CA GLY A 16 14.93 -6.78 1.62
C GLY A 16 14.94 -5.77 0.47
N PRO A 17 15.67 -6.04 -0.63
CA PRO A 17 15.71 -5.15 -1.79
C PRO A 17 14.33 -4.92 -2.43
N VAL A 18 13.47 -5.94 -2.44
CA VAL A 18 12.11 -5.82 -3.01
C VAL A 18 11.23 -4.93 -2.13
N PHE A 19 11.29 -5.06 -0.80
CA PHE A 19 10.58 -4.16 0.12
C PHE A 19 11.04 -2.71 -0.04
N ASP A 20 12.35 -2.46 -0.11
CA ASP A 20 12.88 -1.11 -0.27
C ASP A 20 12.40 -0.47 -1.60
N ALA A 21 12.37 -1.25 -2.69
CA ALA A 21 11.85 -0.79 -3.97
C ALA A 21 10.33 -0.57 -3.93
N ALA A 22 9.56 -1.49 -3.32
CA ALA A 22 8.11 -1.43 -3.26
C ALA A 22 7.61 -0.28 -2.37
N LEU A 23 8.27 -0.02 -1.23
CA LEU A 23 7.99 1.12 -0.37
C LEU A 23 8.17 2.44 -1.13
N LYS A 24 9.28 2.57 -1.86
CA LYS A 24 9.56 3.76 -2.67
C LYS A 24 8.56 3.93 -3.82
N ALA A 25 8.15 2.85 -4.47
CA ALA A 25 7.14 2.89 -5.52
C ALA A 25 5.79 3.38 -4.96
N HIS A 26 5.36 2.80 -3.84
CA HIS A 26 4.12 3.19 -3.17
C HIS A 26 4.17 4.65 -2.69
N GLU A 27 5.29 5.11 -2.13
CA GLU A 27 5.48 6.53 -1.78
C GLU A 27 5.26 7.46 -2.98
N ALA A 28 5.83 7.12 -4.14
CA ALA A 28 5.67 7.90 -5.37
C ALA A 28 4.22 7.90 -5.90
N GLU A 29 3.50 6.78 -5.78
CA GLU A 29 2.08 6.68 -6.14
C GLU A 29 1.22 7.56 -5.24
N ILE A 30 1.46 7.53 -3.92
CA ILE A 30 0.77 8.38 -2.95
C ILE A 30 1.05 9.86 -3.22
N ASP A 31 2.30 10.22 -3.51
CA ASP A 31 2.68 11.59 -3.86
C ASP A 31 1.98 12.06 -5.14
N ALA A 32 1.84 11.20 -6.14
CA ALA A 32 1.13 11.52 -7.37
C ALA A 32 -0.37 11.76 -7.12
N ILE A 33 -1.01 10.95 -6.26
CA ILE A 33 -2.42 11.12 -5.90
C ILE A 33 -2.60 12.41 -5.09
N ALA A 34 -1.79 12.60 -4.04
CA ALA A 34 -1.85 13.78 -3.17
C ALA A 34 -1.52 15.08 -3.92
N GLY A 35 -0.64 15.00 -4.93
CA GLY A 35 -0.18 16.10 -5.75
C GLY A 35 -1.01 16.39 -7.01
N ASN A 36 -2.04 15.58 -7.30
CA ASN A 36 -2.87 15.79 -8.49
C ASN A 36 -3.58 17.16 -8.41
N SER A 37 -3.43 18.00 -9.43
CA SER A 37 -4.02 19.35 -9.45
C SER A 37 -5.50 19.37 -9.85
N GLU A 38 -6.03 18.27 -10.37
CA GLU A 38 -7.45 18.15 -10.71
C GLU A 38 -8.31 18.05 -9.45
N THR A 39 -9.56 18.53 -9.57
CA THR A 39 -10.59 18.36 -8.54
C THR A 39 -10.71 16.89 -8.15
N PRO A 40 -10.76 16.54 -6.85
CA PRO A 40 -10.93 15.17 -6.41
C PRO A 40 -12.15 14.50 -7.04
N THR A 41 -11.94 13.32 -7.60
CA THR A 41 -12.98 12.38 -8.05
C THR A 41 -12.74 11.02 -7.40
N ILE A 42 -13.73 10.13 -7.47
CA ILE A 42 -13.59 8.75 -6.97
C ILE A 42 -12.41 8.08 -7.67
N GLU A 43 -12.27 8.26 -8.98
CA GLU A 43 -11.24 7.64 -9.81
C GLU A 43 -9.84 8.16 -9.47
N ASN A 44 -9.67 9.49 -9.37
CA ASN A 44 -8.35 10.10 -9.20
C ASN A 44 -7.88 10.17 -7.74
N THR A 45 -8.70 9.72 -6.79
CA THR A 45 -8.40 9.75 -5.35
C THR A 45 -8.68 8.39 -4.71
N LEU A 46 -9.93 7.95 -4.57
CA LEU A 46 -10.25 6.72 -3.84
C LEU A 46 -9.81 5.45 -4.59
N ALA A 47 -10.18 5.32 -5.86
CA ALA A 47 -9.78 4.17 -6.66
C ALA A 47 -8.27 4.15 -6.92
N ALA A 48 -7.66 5.32 -7.12
CA ALA A 48 -6.21 5.43 -7.22
C ALA A 48 -5.50 5.00 -5.92
N LEU A 49 -6.05 5.34 -4.75
CA LEU A 49 -5.51 4.89 -3.46
C LEU A 49 -5.67 3.38 -3.25
N GLU A 50 -6.84 2.83 -3.61
CA GLU A 50 -7.11 1.39 -3.49
C GLU A 50 -6.18 0.55 -4.38
N LEU A 51 -5.75 1.10 -5.52
CA LEU A 51 -4.83 0.45 -6.45
C LEU A 51 -3.34 0.74 -6.16
N ALA A 52 -3.04 1.71 -5.30
CA ALA A 52 -1.67 2.05 -4.96
C ALA A 52 -1.05 0.97 -4.06
N GLY A 53 0.26 0.75 -4.21
CA GLY A 53 1.00 -0.16 -3.36
C GLY A 53 0.91 -1.63 -3.75
N GLU A 54 0.35 -1.99 -4.91
CA GLU A 54 0.27 -3.39 -5.38
C GLU A 54 1.61 -4.17 -5.24
N PRO A 55 2.78 -3.62 -5.62
CA PRO A 55 4.05 -4.31 -5.39
C PRO A 55 4.37 -4.57 -3.92
N LEU A 56 4.01 -3.62 -3.04
CA LEU A 56 4.23 -3.71 -1.59
C LEU A 56 3.30 -4.75 -0.98
N ASP A 57 2.05 -4.82 -1.41
CA ASP A 57 1.07 -5.80 -0.97
C ASP A 57 1.45 -7.22 -1.39
N HIS A 58 1.95 -7.40 -2.62
CA HIS A 58 2.45 -8.68 -3.11
C HIS A 58 3.63 -9.21 -2.28
N VAL A 59 4.69 -8.39 -2.11
CA VAL A 59 5.85 -8.84 -1.31
C VAL A 59 5.47 -9.05 0.15
N SER A 60 4.61 -8.20 0.72
CA SER A 60 4.11 -8.33 2.09
C SER A 60 3.36 -9.63 2.29
N SER A 61 2.44 -9.98 1.39
CA SER A 61 1.64 -11.21 1.48
C SER A 61 2.52 -12.45 1.52
N ILE A 62 3.56 -12.51 0.69
CA ILE A 62 4.52 -13.62 0.64
C ILE A 62 5.38 -13.64 1.90
N PHE A 63 5.94 -12.49 2.29
CA PHE A 63 6.85 -12.39 3.42
C PHE A 63 6.16 -12.75 4.73
N TRP A 64 4.98 -12.18 5.01
CA TRP A 64 4.25 -12.43 6.26
C TRP A 64 3.68 -13.85 6.33
N CYS A 65 3.32 -14.45 5.19
CA CYS A 65 3.01 -15.88 5.13
C CYS A 65 4.22 -16.73 5.55
N ARG A 66 5.42 -16.43 5.02
CA ARG A 66 6.65 -17.14 5.37
C ARG A 66 7.07 -16.91 6.82
N ALA A 67 7.02 -15.67 7.30
CA ALA A 67 7.32 -15.33 8.69
C ALA A 67 6.39 -16.04 9.69
N GLY A 68 5.10 -16.20 9.34
CA GLY A 68 4.13 -16.90 10.18
C GLY A 68 4.21 -18.43 10.12
N ALA A 69 4.49 -19.00 8.95
CA ALA A 69 4.35 -20.45 8.72
C ALA A 69 5.69 -21.20 8.58
N HIS A 70 6.76 -20.55 8.16
CA HIS A 70 8.06 -21.17 7.86
C HIS A 70 9.22 -20.18 8.11
N THR A 71 9.33 -19.71 9.35
CA THR A 71 10.34 -18.73 9.75
C THR A 71 11.73 -19.35 9.98
N ASN A 72 12.75 -18.50 9.98
CA ASN A 72 14.14 -18.81 10.31
C ASN A 72 14.86 -17.54 10.82
N GLU A 73 16.14 -17.64 11.17
CA GLU A 73 16.91 -16.51 11.72
C GLU A 73 16.99 -15.31 10.75
N ASP A 74 17.11 -15.57 9.45
CA ASP A 74 17.18 -14.54 8.41
C ASP A 74 15.84 -13.81 8.25
N ILE A 75 14.73 -14.55 8.18
CA ILE A 75 13.37 -14.00 8.11
C ILE A 75 13.05 -13.18 9.36
N GLN A 76 13.44 -13.64 10.55
CA GLN A 76 13.25 -12.87 11.79
C GLN A 76 14.11 -11.59 11.83
N ALA A 77 15.32 -11.63 11.26
CA ALA A 77 16.16 -10.45 11.14
C ALA A 77 15.55 -9.43 10.17
N LEU A 78 15.04 -9.90 9.03
CA LEU A 78 14.32 -9.09 8.06
C LEU A 78 13.05 -8.49 8.66
N GLU A 79 12.27 -9.25 9.43
CA GLU A 79 11.07 -8.76 10.09
C GLU A 79 11.38 -7.57 11.03
N ARG A 80 12.47 -7.66 11.79
CA ARG A 80 12.93 -6.56 12.67
C ARG A 80 13.37 -5.31 11.90
N ASP A 81 13.89 -5.46 10.68
CA ASP A 81 14.27 -4.34 9.81
C ASP A 81 13.07 -3.72 9.08
N ILE A 82 12.20 -4.56 8.53
CA ILE A 82 11.07 -4.17 7.69
C ILE A 82 9.94 -3.55 8.52
N SER A 83 9.61 -4.12 9.68
CA SER A 83 8.50 -3.64 10.53
C SER A 83 8.55 -2.14 10.84
N PRO A 84 9.68 -1.56 11.30
CA PRO A 84 9.75 -0.12 11.54
C PRO A 84 9.71 0.72 10.25
N LYS A 85 10.20 0.21 9.11
CA LYS A 85 10.06 0.89 7.81
C LYS A 85 8.60 0.97 7.39
N MET A 86 7.87 -0.15 7.47
CA MET A 86 6.43 -0.23 7.20
C MET A 86 5.63 0.70 8.10
N SER A 87 5.91 0.69 9.41
CA SER A 87 5.24 1.58 10.36
C SER A 87 5.42 3.05 10.01
N ARG A 88 6.65 3.48 9.67
CA ARG A 88 6.90 4.86 9.23
C ARG A 88 6.17 5.19 7.93
N HIS A 89 6.18 4.27 6.96
CA HIS A 89 5.53 4.44 5.66
C HIS A 89 4.03 4.73 5.80
N PHE A 90 3.29 3.84 6.46
CA PHE A 90 1.85 4.02 6.63
C PHE A 90 1.48 5.17 7.57
N SER A 91 2.34 5.50 8.54
CA SER A 91 2.17 6.70 9.36
C SER A 91 2.28 7.97 8.52
N ALA A 92 3.24 8.03 7.59
CA ALA A 92 3.41 9.17 6.69
C ALA A 92 2.20 9.35 5.77
N ILE A 93 1.66 8.25 5.21
CA ILE A 93 0.43 8.28 4.39
C ILE A 93 -0.75 8.78 5.22
N SER A 94 -0.95 8.23 6.41
CA SER A 94 -2.07 8.58 7.30
C SER A 94 -2.02 10.04 7.77
N MET A 95 -0.83 10.63 7.87
CA MET A 95 -0.61 12.02 8.28
C MET A 95 -0.41 12.97 7.09
N ASN A 96 -0.62 12.52 5.85
CA ASN A 96 -0.45 13.34 4.66
C ASN A 96 -1.63 14.32 4.51
N GLU A 97 -1.41 15.58 4.88
CA GLU A 97 -2.42 16.64 4.84
C GLU A 97 -3.02 16.84 3.44
N LYS A 98 -2.20 16.80 2.39
CA LYS A 98 -2.68 16.99 1.01
C LYS A 98 -3.58 15.86 0.58
N LEU A 99 -3.18 14.63 0.88
CA LEU A 99 -3.99 13.46 0.58
C LEU A 99 -5.32 13.51 1.33
N PHE A 100 -5.26 13.81 2.63
CA PHE A 100 -6.45 13.95 3.47
C PHE A 100 -7.41 15.01 2.91
N ALA A 101 -6.92 16.18 2.49
CA ALA A 101 -7.76 17.22 1.91
C ALA A 101 -8.53 16.75 0.66
N ARG A 102 -7.94 15.87 -0.17
CA ARG A 102 -8.63 15.29 -1.33
C ARG A 102 -9.75 14.34 -0.92
N ILE A 103 -9.49 13.50 0.10
CA ILE A 103 -10.48 12.56 0.64
C ILE A 103 -11.61 13.33 1.34
N ASP A 104 -11.28 14.35 2.13
CA ASP A 104 -12.27 15.17 2.83
C ASP A 104 -13.19 15.89 1.84
N ASP A 105 -12.67 16.46 0.73
CA ASP A 105 -13.53 17.02 -0.32
C ASP A 105 -14.61 16.02 -0.74
N LEU A 106 -14.21 14.82 -1.19
CA LEU A 106 -15.14 13.77 -1.61
C LEU A 106 -16.13 13.40 -0.50
N TYR A 107 -15.63 13.27 0.73
CA TYR A 107 -16.45 12.96 1.88
C TYR A 107 -17.52 14.03 2.13
N GLN A 108 -17.17 15.31 2.09
CA GLN A 108 -18.14 16.41 2.32
C GLN A 108 -19.25 16.44 1.27
N ARG A 109 -18.95 16.04 0.01
CA ARG A 109 -19.92 16.07 -1.11
C ARG A 109 -20.50 14.68 -1.43
N ARG A 110 -20.24 13.66 -0.62
CA ARG A 110 -20.64 12.26 -0.86
C ARG A 110 -22.12 12.05 -1.19
N GLU A 111 -23.02 12.83 -0.58
CA GLU A 111 -24.46 12.76 -0.84
C GLU A 111 -24.82 13.20 -2.28
N SER A 112 -24.02 14.08 -2.88
CA SER A 112 -24.19 14.55 -4.25
C SER A 112 -23.57 13.63 -5.30
N LEU A 113 -22.63 12.76 -4.90
CA LEU A 113 -21.87 11.90 -5.80
C LEU A 113 -22.62 10.62 -6.22
N LYS A 114 -23.79 10.34 -5.62
CA LYS A 114 -24.64 9.17 -5.93
C LYS A 114 -23.86 7.84 -5.89
N LEU A 115 -23.05 7.68 -4.85
CA LEU A 115 -22.20 6.51 -4.64
C LEU A 115 -23.03 5.24 -4.37
N ASP A 116 -22.51 4.09 -4.77
CA ASP A 116 -23.03 2.81 -4.29
C ASP A 116 -22.69 2.57 -2.82
N ALA A 117 -23.26 1.51 -2.24
CA ALA A 117 -23.10 1.21 -0.82
C ALA A 117 -21.65 0.83 -0.45
N GLU A 118 -20.87 0.30 -1.38
CA GLU A 118 -19.49 -0.07 -1.15
C GLU A 118 -18.60 1.17 -1.09
N THR A 119 -18.68 2.01 -2.12
CA THR A 119 -17.92 3.26 -2.23
C THR A 119 -18.29 4.25 -1.13
N LEU A 120 -19.52 4.21 -0.61
CA LEU A 120 -19.91 5.04 0.54
C LEU A 120 -19.28 4.59 1.87
N ARG A 121 -18.92 3.31 1.99
CA ARG A 121 -18.37 2.71 3.21
C ARG A 121 -16.85 2.89 3.32
N VAL A 122 -16.16 2.83 2.18
CA VAL A 122 -14.70 2.98 2.04
C VAL A 122 -14.31 4.44 2.20
#